data_AF-A0A6B3I9S4-F1
#
_entry.id   AF-A0A6B3I9S4-F1
#
_cell.length_a   1.000
_cell.length_b   1.000
_cell.length_c   1.000
_cell.angle_alpha   90.00
_cell.angle_beta   90.00
_cell.angle_gamma   90.00
#
_symmetry.space_group_name_H-M   'P 1'
#
loop_
_entity.id
_entity.type
_entity.pdbx_description
1 polymer ?
#
loop_
_entity_poly.entity_id
_entity_poly.type
_entity_poly.pdbx_seq_one_letter_code
_entity_poly.pdbx_strand_id
1 'polypeptide(L)'
;EVPGLRTYELSVVRRYEQTLAGHLRGRFGADGDGELRAEVIAASVVAAHNNGLRLWLRSGGAGDPEAAVDHALDLVRGVWERPAGPSPALEKPALPAAGRSGITAGPGDNEVIVMVASKGTPMWRVVQQIEAAVGEG
;
A
#
# COMPACT_ATOMS: atom_id res chain seq x y z
N GLU A 1 22.89 -10.00 17.03
CA GLU A 1 22.68 -9.80 15.58
C GLU A 1 24.03 -9.57 14.91
N VAL A 2 24.33 -10.28 13.81
CA VAL A 2 25.58 -10.10 13.06
C VAL A 2 25.34 -9.07 11.94
N PRO A 3 26.06 -7.93 11.89
CA PRO A 3 25.79 -6.80 10.98
C PRO A 3 25.85 -7.06 9.46
N GLY A 4 26.09 -8.30 9.00
CA GLY A 4 26.14 -8.65 7.56
C GLY A 4 24.85 -9.27 7.00
N LEU A 5 24.01 -9.86 7.86
CA LEU A 5 22.86 -10.66 7.40
C LEU A 5 21.75 -9.78 6.81
N ARG A 6 21.43 -8.66 7.49
CA ARG A 6 20.36 -7.73 7.10
C ARG A 6 20.63 -7.08 5.73
N THR A 7 21.89 -6.73 5.43
CA THR A 7 22.30 -6.16 4.14
C THR A 7 22.26 -7.20 3.02
N TYR A 8 22.69 -8.44 3.31
CA TYR A 8 22.62 -9.55 2.38
C TYR A 8 21.16 -9.93 2.05
N GLU A 9 20.30 -10.04 3.06
CA GLU A 9 18.87 -10.31 2.92
C GLU A 9 18.17 -9.24 2.06
N LEU A 10 18.42 -7.95 2.33
CA LEU A 10 17.88 -6.85 1.52
C LEU A 10 18.37 -6.88 0.08
N SER A 11 19.63 -7.28 -0.15
CA SER A 11 20.17 -7.41 -1.51
C SER A 11 19.52 -8.56 -2.31
N VAL A 12 19.18 -9.67 -1.64
CA VAL A 12 18.51 -10.82 -2.25
C VAL A 12 17.06 -10.47 -2.61
N VAL A 13 16.33 -9.84 -1.70
CA VAL A 13 14.95 -9.37 -1.95
C VAL A 13 14.95 -8.43 -3.15
N ARG A 14 15.76 -7.37 -3.12
CA ARG A 14 15.82 -6.37 -4.20
C ARG A 14 16.15 -6.96 -5.57
N ARG A 15 17.03 -7.96 -5.63
CA ARG A 15 17.37 -8.68 -6.86
C ARG A 15 16.18 -9.51 -7.38
N TYR A 16 15.39 -10.11 -6.49
CA TYR A 16 14.17 -10.82 -6.84
C TYR A 16 13.11 -9.87 -7.40
N GLU A 17 12.88 -8.72 -6.75
CA GLU A 17 11.94 -7.69 -7.23
C GLU A 17 12.35 -7.18 -8.62
N GLN A 18 13.64 -6.91 -8.83
CA GLN A 18 14.16 -6.45 -10.12
C GLN A 18 14.04 -7.51 -11.22
N THR A 19 14.20 -8.79 -10.89
CA THR A 19 14.03 -9.88 -11.86
C THR A 19 12.57 -10.02 -12.28
N LEU A 20 11.65 -9.97 -11.32
CA LEU A 20 10.21 -10.00 -11.58
C LEU A 20 9.75 -8.78 -12.39
N ALA A 21 10.18 -7.57 -12.01
CA ALA A 21 9.89 -6.35 -12.75
C ALA A 21 10.44 -6.38 -14.18
N GLY A 22 11.63 -6.99 -14.39
CA GLY A 22 12.19 -7.21 -15.72
C GLY A 22 11.33 -8.14 -16.58
N HIS A 23 10.87 -9.26 -16.00
CA HIS A 23 9.96 -10.19 -16.69
C HIS A 23 8.62 -9.53 -17.06
N LEU A 24 8.06 -8.72 -16.16
CA LEU A 24 6.79 -8.02 -16.37
C LEU A 24 6.92 -6.88 -17.39
N ARG A 25 8.06 -6.18 -17.45
CA ARG A 25 8.32 -5.14 -18.48
C ARG A 25 8.24 -5.70 -19.90
N GLY A 26 8.81 -6.89 -20.13
CA GLY A 26 8.70 -7.57 -21.44
C GLY A 26 7.25 -7.93 -21.82
N ARG A 27 6.36 -8.07 -20.85
CA ARG A 27 4.95 -8.43 -21.04
C ARG A 27 4.03 -7.21 -21.23
N PHE A 28 4.33 -6.07 -20.58
CA PHE A 28 3.49 -4.87 -20.65
C PHE A 28 3.93 -3.85 -21.72
N GLY A 29 5.09 -4.07 -22.37
CA GLY A 29 5.62 -3.17 -23.39
C GLY A 29 6.23 -1.90 -22.78
N ALA A 30 7.03 -1.19 -23.58
CA ALA A 30 7.69 0.05 -23.16
C ALA A 30 6.85 1.33 -23.42
N ASP A 31 5.72 1.19 -24.12
CA ASP A 31 4.87 2.31 -24.52
C ASP A 31 3.78 2.61 -23.47
N GLY A 32 3.54 3.90 -23.19
CA GLY A 32 2.54 4.33 -22.20
C GLY A 32 2.95 4.00 -20.76
N ASP A 33 1.99 3.58 -19.93
CA ASP A 33 2.21 3.28 -18.50
C ASP A 33 2.78 1.87 -18.24
N GLY A 34 3.28 1.16 -19.27
CA GLY A 34 3.69 -0.26 -19.17
C GLY A 34 4.80 -0.52 -18.15
N GLU A 35 5.80 0.36 -18.09
CA GLU A 35 6.91 0.27 -17.13
C GLU A 35 6.42 0.48 -15.69
N LEU A 36 5.66 1.55 -15.44
CA LEU A 36 5.08 1.83 -14.12
C LEU A 36 4.16 0.68 -13.69
N ARG A 37 3.36 0.13 -14.60
CA ARG A 37 2.48 -1.01 -14.33
C ARG A 37 3.28 -2.24 -13.92
N ALA A 38 4.39 -2.54 -14.61
CA ALA A 38 5.26 -3.66 -14.26
C ALA A 38 5.88 -3.49 -12.87
N GLU A 39 6.33 -2.27 -12.53
CA GLU A 39 6.90 -1.96 -11.20
C GLU A 39 5.85 -2.08 -10.08
N VAL A 40 4.65 -1.52 -10.28
CA VAL A 40 3.56 -1.59 -9.30
C VAL A 40 3.12 -3.04 -9.07
N ILE A 41 2.99 -3.85 -10.12
CA ILE A 41 2.66 -5.27 -9.99
C ILE A 41 3.77 -5.99 -9.22
N ALA A 42 5.04 -5.78 -9.57
CA ALA A 42 6.16 -6.41 -8.86
C ALA A 42 6.17 -6.05 -7.37
N ALA A 43 5.97 -4.77 -7.02
CA ALA A 43 5.88 -4.31 -5.64
C ALA A 43 4.70 -4.96 -4.89
N SER A 44 3.54 -5.11 -5.54
CA SER A 44 2.38 -5.77 -4.94
C SER A 44 2.62 -7.26 -4.64
N VAL A 45 3.32 -7.97 -5.53
CA VAL A 45 3.69 -9.38 -5.32
C VAL A 45 4.62 -9.54 -4.13
N VAL A 46 5.62 -8.68 -4.00
CA VAL A 46 6.58 -8.76 -2.88
C VAL A 46 5.90 -8.41 -1.56
N ALA A 47 5.03 -7.40 -1.56
CA ALA A 47 4.22 -7.06 -0.41
C ALA A 47 3.32 -8.24 0.02
N ALA A 48 2.66 -8.92 -0.93
CA ALA A 48 1.83 -10.09 -0.64
C ALA A 48 2.64 -11.24 -0.05
N HIS A 49 3.80 -11.56 -0.64
CA HIS A 49 4.69 -12.60 -0.12
C HIS A 49 5.12 -12.33 1.33
N ASN A 50 5.56 -11.10 1.61
CA ASN A 50 5.95 -10.68 2.96
C ASN A 50 4.80 -10.75 3.97
N ASN A 51 3.58 -10.40 3.54
CA ASN A 51 2.41 -10.49 4.42
C ASN A 51 2.00 -11.93 4.70
N GLY A 52 2.04 -12.82 3.71
CA GLY A 52 1.77 -14.26 3.89
C GLY A 52 2.70 -14.89 4.92
N LEU A 53 4.02 -14.68 4.77
CA LEU A 53 5.00 -15.17 5.73
C LEU A 53 4.82 -14.59 7.13
N ARG A 54 4.56 -13.28 7.25
CA ARG A 54 4.30 -12.64 8.56
C ARG A 54 3.04 -13.19 9.22
N LEU A 55 2.00 -13.48 8.44
CA LEU A 55 0.76 -14.06 8.96
C LEU A 55 1.01 -15.46 9.52
N TRP A 56 1.74 -16.30 8.79
CA TRP A 56 2.14 -17.63 9.23
C TRP A 56 3.06 -17.61 10.47
N LEU A 57 4.03 -16.70 10.52
CA LEU A 57 4.87 -16.55 11.72
C LEU A 57 4.04 -16.12 12.94
N ARG A 58 3.06 -15.22 12.75
CA ARG A 58 2.16 -14.79 13.84
C ARG A 58 1.19 -15.88 14.29
N SER A 59 0.88 -16.88 13.45
CA SER A 59 0.13 -18.06 13.88
C SER A 59 0.98 -19.06 14.67
N GLY A 60 2.24 -18.72 14.98
CA GLY A 60 3.18 -19.62 15.63
C GLY A 60 3.81 -20.64 14.69
N GLY A 61 3.77 -20.38 13.37
CA GLY A 61 4.23 -21.32 12.35
C GLY A 61 3.28 -22.50 12.15
N ALA A 62 2.03 -22.38 12.60
CA ALA A 62 1.03 -23.43 12.44
C ALA A 62 0.50 -23.46 11.00
N GLY A 63 0.41 -24.66 10.43
CA GLY A 63 -0.03 -24.89 9.05
C GLY A 63 1.10 -24.75 8.03
N ASP A 64 0.71 -24.70 6.76
CA ASP A 64 1.63 -24.64 5.63
C ASP A 64 2.01 -23.19 5.28
N PRO A 65 3.29 -22.80 5.32
CA PRO A 65 3.74 -21.47 4.91
C PRO A 65 3.50 -21.20 3.42
N GLU A 66 3.55 -22.21 2.56
CA GLU A 66 3.32 -22.04 1.11
C GLU A 66 1.86 -21.66 0.87
N ALA A 67 0.91 -22.38 1.46
CA ALA A 67 -0.52 -22.05 1.38
C ALA A 67 -0.84 -20.62 1.87
N ALA A 68 -0.16 -20.12 2.90
CA ALA A 68 -0.36 -18.76 3.41
C ALA A 68 0.15 -17.69 2.42
N VAL A 69 1.26 -17.96 1.74
CA VAL A 69 1.83 -17.09 0.70
C VAL A 69 0.97 -17.14 -0.56
N ASP A 70 0.57 -18.32 -0.99
CA ASP A 70 -0.29 -18.53 -2.16
C ASP A 70 -1.61 -17.78 -2.01
N HIS A 71 -2.24 -17.89 -0.84
CA HIS A 71 -3.46 -17.13 -0.54
C HIS A 71 -3.25 -15.61 -0.71
N ALA A 72 -2.12 -15.07 -0.24
CA ALA A 72 -1.82 -13.66 -0.39
C ALA A 72 -1.55 -13.27 -1.86
N LEU A 73 -0.90 -14.14 -2.64
CA LEU A 73 -0.64 -13.92 -4.07
C LEU A 73 -1.92 -14.03 -4.91
N ASP A 74 -2.87 -14.88 -4.51
CA ASP A 74 -4.18 -14.98 -5.16
C ASP A 74 -4.97 -13.67 -5.06
N LEU A 75 -4.84 -12.92 -3.96
CA LEU A 75 -5.45 -11.59 -3.83
C LEU A 75 -4.85 -10.61 -4.86
N VAL A 76 -3.53 -10.61 -5.01
CA VAL A 76 -2.86 -9.78 -6.03
C VAL A 76 -3.31 -10.18 -7.43
N ARG A 77 -3.36 -11.49 -7.72
CA ARG A 77 -3.85 -12.01 -9.00
C ARG A 77 -5.28 -11.53 -9.28
N GLY A 78 -6.18 -11.65 -8.31
CA GLY A 78 -7.58 -11.22 -8.45
C GLY A 78 -7.76 -9.72 -8.71
N VAL A 79 -6.84 -8.87 -8.25
CA VAL A 79 -6.84 -7.42 -8.56
C VAL A 79 -6.45 -7.17 -10.01
N TRP A 80 -5.45 -7.89 -10.52
CA TRP A 80 -4.87 -7.63 -11.85
C TRP A 80 -5.52 -8.43 -12.99
N GLU A 81 -6.16 -9.56 -12.70
CA GLU A 81 -6.91 -10.37 -13.68
C GLU A 81 -8.33 -9.84 -13.91
N ARG A 82 -8.86 -9.01 -13.01
CA ARG A 82 -10.12 -8.33 -13.25
C ARG A 82 -9.95 -7.52 -14.53
N PRO A 83 -10.81 -7.73 -15.57
CA PRO A 83 -10.80 -6.84 -16.71
C PRO A 83 -10.89 -5.43 -16.17
N ALA A 84 -10.09 -4.52 -16.71
CA ALA A 84 -10.36 -3.10 -16.53
C ALA A 84 -11.73 -2.85 -17.21
N GLY A 85 -12.82 -3.21 -16.51
CA GLY A 85 -14.16 -2.74 -16.82
C GLY A 85 -14.04 -1.22 -16.93
N PRO A 86 -14.82 -0.59 -17.83
CA PRO A 86 -14.65 0.79 -18.22
C PRO A 86 -14.32 1.57 -16.98
N SER A 87 -13.06 2.02 -16.91
CA SER A 87 -12.64 2.91 -15.84
C SER A 87 -13.70 3.99 -15.91
N PRO A 88 -14.55 4.19 -14.87
CA PRO A 88 -15.36 5.40 -14.86
C PRO A 88 -14.31 6.44 -15.11
N ALA A 89 -14.47 7.21 -16.21
CA ALA A 89 -13.58 8.30 -16.49
C ALA A 89 -13.39 8.94 -15.13
N LEU A 90 -12.15 8.98 -14.64
CA LEU A 90 -11.85 9.84 -13.53
C LEU A 90 -12.13 11.21 -14.15
N GLU A 91 -13.40 11.63 -14.14
CA GLU A 91 -13.75 12.94 -13.66
C GLU A 91 -12.77 13.12 -12.53
N LYS A 92 -11.72 13.91 -12.81
CA LYS A 92 -10.85 14.46 -11.78
C LYS A 92 -11.78 14.64 -10.59
N PRO A 93 -11.59 13.93 -9.46
CA PRO A 93 -12.40 14.20 -8.30
C PRO A 93 -12.25 15.70 -8.12
N ALA A 94 -13.34 16.44 -8.38
CA ALA A 94 -13.36 17.84 -8.06
C ALA A 94 -13.07 17.79 -6.58
N LEU A 95 -11.84 18.18 -6.19
CA LEU A 95 -11.43 18.14 -4.80
C LEU A 95 -12.58 18.78 -4.04
N PRO A 96 -13.29 18.06 -3.16
CA PRO A 96 -14.33 18.68 -2.37
C PRO A 96 -13.63 19.81 -1.66
N ALA A 97 -14.11 21.03 -1.92
CA ALA A 97 -13.56 22.24 -1.34
C ALA A 97 -13.35 22.00 0.15
N ALA A 98 -12.07 21.99 0.57
CA ALA A 98 -11.60 21.90 1.95
C ALA A 98 -12.66 21.39 2.96
N GLY A 99 -12.95 20.09 2.92
CA GLY A 99 -14.01 19.52 3.74
C GLY A 99 -13.79 18.04 4.01
N ARG A 100 -13.27 17.75 5.21
CA ARG A 100 -13.41 16.50 5.97
C ARG A 100 -12.96 15.22 5.26
N SER A 101 -11.71 14.82 5.52
CA SER A 101 -11.31 13.42 5.46
C SER A 101 -10.46 13.11 6.69
N GLY A 102 -11.11 12.82 7.82
CA GLY A 102 -10.46 12.21 8.96
C GLY A 102 -10.40 10.70 8.73
N ILE A 103 -9.19 10.14 8.69
CA ILE A 103 -9.02 8.69 8.80
C ILE A 103 -8.94 8.40 10.29
N THR A 104 -9.98 7.79 10.87
CA THR A 104 -9.94 7.28 12.24
C THR A 104 -9.39 5.85 12.22
N ALA A 105 -8.19 5.66 12.78
CA ALA A 105 -7.55 4.35 12.87
C ALA A 105 -7.70 3.76 14.28
N GLY A 106 -8.83 3.11 14.55
CA GLY A 106 -9.05 2.08 15.59
C GLY A 106 -8.91 2.49 17.08
N PRO A 107 -9.60 1.81 18.02
CA PRO A 107 -9.65 2.20 19.42
C PRO A 107 -8.43 1.71 20.21
N GLY A 108 -7.65 2.66 20.73
CA GLY A 108 -6.55 2.46 21.68
C GLY A 108 -5.93 3.82 22.03
N ASP A 109 -5.28 3.93 23.20
CA ASP A 109 -4.76 5.16 23.87
C ASP A 109 -3.80 6.06 23.05
N ASN A 110 -3.68 5.88 21.74
CA ASN A 110 -2.81 6.64 20.86
C ASN A 110 -3.57 7.08 19.59
N GLU A 111 -4.67 7.81 19.78
CA GLU A 111 -5.41 8.45 18.70
C GLU A 111 -4.52 9.51 18.02
N VAL A 112 -4.18 9.26 16.75
CA VAL A 112 -3.38 10.18 15.93
C VAL A 112 -4.27 10.81 14.88
N ILE A 113 -4.48 12.12 14.99
CA ILE A 113 -5.21 12.92 14.01
C ILE A 113 -4.21 13.51 13.01
N VAL A 114 -4.30 13.10 11.75
CA VAL A 114 -3.51 13.69 10.65
C VAL A 114 -4.40 14.62 9.84
N MET A 115 -4.06 15.91 9.84
CA MET A 115 -4.79 16.94 9.12
C MET A 115 -3.94 17.53 7.99
N VAL A 116 -4.54 17.66 6.81
CA VAL A 116 -3.90 18.31 5.65
C VAL A 116 -4.59 19.64 5.40
N ALA A 117 -3.85 20.74 5.53
CA ALA A 117 -4.32 22.09 5.24
C ALA A 117 -3.46 22.75 4.16
N SER A 118 -4.07 23.62 3.35
CA SER A 118 -3.32 24.42 2.37
C SER A 118 -2.39 25.39 3.08
N LYS A 119 -1.22 25.67 2.49
CA LYS A 119 -0.15 26.53 3.06
C LYS A 119 -0.60 27.92 3.52
N GLY A 120 -1.72 28.45 3.00
CA GLY A 120 -2.29 29.75 3.38
C GLY A 120 -3.45 29.71 4.39
N THR A 121 -3.76 28.55 4.96
CA THR A 121 -4.87 28.42 5.91
C THR A 121 -4.51 29.11 7.23
N PRO A 122 -5.31 30.08 7.72
CA PRO A 122 -5.01 30.76 8.97
C PRO A 122 -5.14 29.82 10.17
N MET A 123 -4.23 29.92 11.14
CA MET A 123 -4.10 28.98 12.26
C MET A 123 -5.38 28.80 13.08
N TRP A 124 -6.18 29.85 13.28
CA TRP A 124 -7.45 29.75 14.01
C TRP A 124 -8.44 28.78 13.36
N ARG A 125 -8.41 28.65 12.03
CA ARG A 125 -9.28 27.74 11.28
C ARG A 125 -8.79 26.29 11.38
N VAL A 126 -7.47 26.09 11.48
CA VAL A 126 -6.87 24.78 11.77
C VAL A 126 -7.26 24.32 13.18
N VAL A 127 -7.18 25.21 14.17
CA VAL A 127 -7.57 24.92 15.56
C VAL A 127 -9.04 24.55 15.66
N GLN A 128 -9.95 25.31 15.04
CA GLN A 128 -11.38 24.96 15.01
C GLN A 128 -11.66 23.58 14.39
N GLN A 129 -10.87 23.18 13.38
CA GLN A 129 -11.02 21.87 12.74
C GLN A 129 -10.48 20.73 13.61
N ILE A 130 -9.43 20.98 14.41
CA ILE A 130 -8.95 20.03 15.43
C ILE A 130 -9.99 19.89 16.54
N GLU A 131 -10.50 21.00 17.08
CA GLU A 131 -11.51 21.00 18.14
C GLU A 131 -12.79 20.28 17.70
N ALA A 132 -13.24 20.46 16.46
CA ALA A 132 -14.38 19.75 15.91
C ALA A 132 -14.14 18.24 15.74
N ALA A 133 -12.90 17.82 15.48
CA ALA A 133 -12.55 16.40 15.35
C ALA A 133 -12.37 15.72 16.71
N VAL A 134 -11.87 16.45 17.72
CA VAL A 134 -11.64 15.95 19.08
C VAL A 134 -12.92 16.04 19.94
N GLY A 135 -13.84 16.94 19.61
CA GLY A 135 -15.08 17.17 20.37
C GLY A 135 -16.25 16.24 20.04
N GLU A 136 -16.14 15.35 19.04
CA GLU A 136 -17.15 14.32 18.72
C GLU A 136 -16.83 12.95 19.38
N GLY A 137 -16.26 12.97 20.60
CA GLY A 137 -15.97 11.80 21.43
C GLY A 137 -16.81 11.74 22.70
#